data_AF-A0A453JC06-F1
#
_entry.id   AF-A0A453JC06-F1
#
_cell.length_a   1.000
_cell.length_b   1.000
_cell.length_c   1.000
_cell.angle_alpha   90.00
_cell.angle_beta   90.00
_cell.angle_gamma   90.00
#
_symmetry.space_group_name_H-M   'P 1'
#
loop_
_entity.id
_entity.type
_entity.pdbx_description
1 polymer ?
#
loop_
_entity_poly.entity_id
_entity_poly.type
_entity_poly.pdbx_seq_one_letter_code
_entity_poly.pdbx_strand_id
1 'polypeptide(L)'
;CCIPCGHVYGRSCLERWLHRCGDDSAKCPQCGEQFEHNLIINLYAPGNLWDGCCRLQEVKAHCESELREVVAHSISMVQDVEARSKSRYDKLRAEVLEKSASMVAESERTQAEFQDNMSAETEAFRAGLVQKVSEMVTTWREEMATNLMRMKAQMKKMAEEDNATATDVIEFMERSFPQLSPISSLSAFAPAPAPAPVDSDNTRHGCNHPDELPLSLTLPGPGGAVKRRRG
;
A
#
# COMPACT_ATOMS: atom_id res chain seq x y z
N CYS A 1 63.11 9.68 39.71
CA CYS A 1 64.36 10.45 39.70
C CYS A 1 65.22 10.00 40.85
N CYS A 2 66.54 9.96 40.69
CA CYS A 2 67.46 9.80 41.81
C CYS A 2 68.18 11.12 42.11
N ILE A 3 68.61 11.25 43.36
CA ILE A 3 69.49 12.33 43.84
C ILE A 3 70.90 11.74 44.10
N PRO A 4 71.95 12.55 44.26
CA PRO A 4 73.35 12.08 44.33
C PRO A 4 73.62 11.00 45.38
N CYS A 5 72.89 11.01 46.49
CA CYS A 5 73.00 10.00 47.54
C CYS A 5 72.40 8.63 47.17
N GLY A 6 71.89 8.45 45.94
CA GLY A 6 71.34 7.20 45.41
C GLY A 6 69.86 6.93 45.71
N HIS A 7 69.21 7.73 46.57
CA HIS A 7 67.79 7.57 46.87
C HIS A 7 66.89 8.02 45.71
N VAL A 8 65.74 7.33 45.54
CA VAL A 8 64.83 7.53 44.41
C VAL A 8 63.49 8.10 44.86
N TYR A 9 63.01 9.14 44.17
CA TYR A 9 61.73 9.79 44.42
C TYR A 9 61.04 10.17 43.10
N GLY A 10 59.73 10.44 43.18
CA GLY A 10 59.01 11.10 42.09
C GLY A 10 59.52 12.52 41.86
N ARG A 11 59.60 12.95 40.59
CA ARG A 11 60.10 14.29 40.20
C ARG A 11 59.38 15.42 40.95
N SER A 12 58.05 15.41 40.91
CA SER A 12 57.20 16.40 41.58
C SER A 12 57.31 16.39 43.10
N CYS A 13 57.77 15.28 43.70
CA CYS A 13 58.01 15.19 45.14
C CYS A 13 59.32 15.91 45.53
N LEU A 14 60.38 15.77 44.73
CA LEU A 14 61.66 16.45 44.95
C LEU A 14 61.55 17.97 44.70
N GLU A 15 60.85 18.38 43.65
CA GLU A 15 60.65 19.80 43.34
C GLU A 15 59.90 20.53 44.48
N ARG A 16 58.82 19.92 45.00
CA ARG A 16 58.10 20.45 46.17
C ARG A 16 58.95 20.44 47.44
N TRP A 17 59.86 19.49 47.57
CA TRP A 17 60.74 19.40 48.73
C TRP A 17 61.75 20.55 48.74
N LEU A 18 62.46 20.77 47.62
CA LEU A 18 63.38 21.88 47.44
C LEU A 18 62.69 23.23 47.64
N HIS A 19 61.51 23.42 47.02
CA HIS A 19 60.75 24.65 47.16
C HIS A 19 60.36 24.96 48.62
N ARG A 20 60.04 23.95 49.43
CA ARG A 20 59.72 24.14 50.85
C ARG A 20 60.94 24.40 51.73
N CYS A 21 62.11 23.94 51.31
CA CYS A 21 63.37 24.25 52.00
C CYS A 21 63.87 25.66 51.69
N GLY A 22 63.25 26.39 50.74
CA GLY A 22 63.53 27.80 50.46
C GLY A 22 64.77 28.06 49.61
N ASP A 23 65.49 27.00 49.18
CA ASP A 23 66.78 27.07 48.51
C ASP A 23 66.84 26.12 47.29
N ASP A 24 67.82 26.35 46.42
CA ASP A 24 68.19 25.44 45.32
C ASP A 24 68.83 24.13 45.82
N SER A 25 68.99 23.98 47.14
CA SER A 25 69.53 22.80 47.82
C SER A 25 68.62 22.33 48.95
N ALA A 26 68.55 21.01 49.16
CA ALA A 26 67.82 20.40 50.27
C ALA A 26 68.58 19.17 50.79
N LYS A 27 68.24 18.73 52.01
CA LYS A 27 68.74 17.47 52.54
C LYS A 27 67.83 16.32 52.13
N CYS A 28 68.44 15.19 51.79
CA CYS A 28 67.75 13.94 51.52
C CYS A 28 66.93 13.55 52.75
N PRO A 29 65.61 13.29 52.60
CA PRO A 29 64.76 12.88 53.72
C PRO A 29 65.19 11.56 54.39
N GLN A 30 65.92 10.69 53.67
CA GLN A 30 66.31 9.37 54.17
C GLN A 30 67.67 9.34 54.86
N CYS A 31 68.69 10.00 54.30
CA CYS A 31 70.06 9.96 54.85
C CYS A 31 70.59 11.33 55.30
N GLY A 32 69.87 12.42 55.05
CA GLY A 32 70.28 13.77 55.44
C GLY A 32 71.38 14.38 54.55
N GLU A 33 71.87 13.68 53.54
CA GLU A 33 72.86 14.22 52.59
C GLU A 33 72.28 15.37 51.77
N GLN A 34 73.07 16.43 51.57
CA GLN A 34 72.63 17.59 50.80
C GLN A 34 72.66 17.30 49.30
N PHE A 35 71.63 17.75 48.60
CA PHE A 35 71.54 17.67 47.15
C PHE A 35 70.97 18.98 46.58
N GLU A 36 71.36 19.30 45.36
CA GLU A 36 70.88 20.49 44.63
C GLU A 36 69.90 20.10 43.53
N HIS A 37 69.04 21.04 43.13
CA HIS A 37 68.05 20.84 42.08
C HIS A 37 68.68 20.36 40.76
N ASN A 38 69.85 20.92 40.39
CA ASN A 38 70.56 20.60 39.16
C ASN A 38 71.19 19.19 39.16
N LEU A 39 71.27 18.54 40.32
CA LEU A 39 71.83 17.20 40.48
C LEU A 39 70.74 16.11 40.54
N ILE A 40 69.47 16.46 40.31
CA ILE A 40 68.38 15.50 40.18
C ILE A 40 68.50 14.79 38.83
N ILE A 41 68.77 13.48 38.87
CA ILE A 41 68.89 12.64 37.69
C ILE A 41 67.53 12.01 37.39
N ASN A 42 66.98 12.29 36.21
CA ASN A 42 65.77 11.61 35.74
C ASN A 42 66.13 10.16 35.37
N LEU A 43 65.53 9.22 36.11
CA LEU A 43 65.60 7.82 35.75
C LEU A 43 64.50 7.54 34.74
N TYR A 44 64.89 7.24 33.50
CA TYR A 44 64.01 6.73 32.48
C TYR A 44 64.18 5.21 32.44
N ALA A 45 63.07 4.47 32.55
CA ALA A 45 63.12 3.04 32.23
C ALA A 45 63.35 2.91 30.71
N PRO A 46 64.35 2.12 30.26
CA PRO A 46 64.54 1.86 28.84
C PRO A 46 63.38 0.99 28.33
N GLY A 47 62.56 1.54 27.43
CA GLY A 47 61.39 0.85 26.90
C GLY A 47 60.32 0.60 27.96
N ASN A 48 59.09 0.48 27.51
CA ASN A 48 57.96 0.00 28.29
C ASN A 48 58.34 -1.27 29.08
N LEU A 49 58.57 -1.12 30.39
CA LEU A 49 58.64 -2.21 31.38
C LEU A 49 57.42 -3.18 31.32
N TRP A 50 56.40 -2.76 30.57
CA TRP A 50 55.12 -3.40 30.33
C TRP A 50 55.12 -4.36 29.12
N ASP A 51 56.08 -4.26 28.18
CA ASP A 51 56.09 -5.07 26.93
C ASP A 51 56.66 -6.49 27.10
N GLY A 52 57.09 -6.86 28.31
CA GLY A 52 57.65 -8.19 28.59
C GLY A 52 57.21 -8.80 29.92
N CYS A 53 56.29 -8.16 30.65
CA CYS A 53 55.80 -8.71 31.92
C CYS A 53 54.70 -9.75 31.64
N CYS A 54 54.98 -11.03 31.91
CA CYS A 54 54.06 -12.15 31.67
C CYS A 54 52.65 -11.91 32.24
N ARG A 55 52.58 -11.28 33.42
CA ARG A 55 51.30 -10.95 34.10
C ARG A 55 50.40 -10.00 33.30
N LEU A 56 50.97 -9.05 32.55
CA LEU A 56 50.16 -8.11 31.76
C LEU A 56 49.62 -8.76 30.49
N GLN A 57 50.41 -9.66 29.90
CA GLN A 57 49.97 -10.44 28.74
C GLN A 57 48.83 -11.39 29.13
N GLU A 58 48.91 -12.02 30.31
CA GLU A 58 47.83 -12.84 30.87
C GLU A 58 46.54 -12.03 31.10
N VAL A 59 46.65 -10.86 31.73
CA VAL A 59 45.49 -9.97 31.96
C VAL A 59 44.89 -9.49 30.63
N LYS A 60 45.73 -9.11 29.66
CA LYS A 60 45.26 -8.72 28.33
C LYS A 60 44.53 -9.86 27.64
N ALA A 61 45.09 -11.07 27.64
CA ALA A 61 44.48 -12.24 27.02
C ALA A 61 43.13 -12.59 27.68
N HIS A 62 43.05 -12.48 29.02
CA HIS A 62 41.81 -12.67 29.76
C HIS A 62 40.76 -11.63 29.38
N CYS A 63 41.09 -10.34 29.41
CA CYS A 63 40.17 -9.27 28.98
C CYS A 63 39.70 -9.43 27.54
N GLU A 64 40.59 -9.83 26.62
CA GLU A 64 40.21 -10.11 25.23
C GLU A 64 39.27 -11.31 25.11
N SER A 65 39.44 -12.33 25.96
CA SER A 65 38.55 -13.50 26.01
C SER A 65 37.15 -13.10 26.49
N GLU A 66 37.06 -12.40 27.62
CA GLU A 66 35.80 -11.91 28.18
C GLU A 66 35.09 -10.98 27.17
N LEU A 67 35.83 -10.09 26.51
CA LEU A 67 35.26 -9.22 25.50
C LEU A 67 34.71 -10.01 24.30
N ARG A 68 35.43 -11.04 23.84
CA ARG A 68 34.94 -11.92 22.76
C ARG A 68 33.65 -12.63 23.15
N GLU A 69 33.56 -13.12 24.39
CA GLU A 69 32.37 -13.80 24.89
C GLU A 69 31.17 -12.85 24.97
N VAL A 70 31.36 -11.66 25.55
CA VAL A 70 30.32 -10.62 25.62
C VAL A 70 29.83 -10.20 24.23
N VAL A 71 30.75 -10.02 23.28
CA VAL A 71 30.41 -9.68 21.90
C VAL A 71 29.66 -10.83 21.22
N ALA A 72 30.10 -12.08 21.37
CA ALA A 72 29.42 -13.23 20.80
C ALA A 72 28.00 -13.39 21.37
N HIS A 73 27.85 -13.21 22.68
CA HIS A 73 26.54 -13.25 23.33
C HIS A 73 25.62 -12.14 22.81
N SER A 74 26.13 -10.91 22.69
CA SER A 74 25.38 -9.77 22.17
C SER A 74 24.93 -9.99 20.72
N ILE A 75 25.81 -10.51 19.86
CA ILE A 75 25.47 -10.88 18.48
C ILE A 75 24.36 -11.92 18.44
N SER A 76 24.47 -12.97 19.27
CA SER A 76 23.43 -14.00 19.36
C SER A 76 22.08 -13.45 19.81
N MET A 77 22.07 -12.53 20.78
CA MET A 77 20.84 -11.87 21.24
C MET A 77 20.21 -11.04 20.12
N VAL A 78 21.02 -10.26 19.39
CA VAL A 78 20.52 -9.45 18.25
C VAL A 78 19.92 -10.34 17.18
N GLN A 79 20.60 -11.43 16.80
CA GLN A 79 20.11 -12.38 15.81
C GLN A 79 18.81 -13.06 16.23
N ASP A 80 18.65 -13.42 17.50
CA ASP A 80 17.41 -13.99 18.03
C ASP A 80 16.26 -12.97 18.01
N VAL A 81 16.52 -11.71 18.37
CA VAL A 81 15.53 -10.63 18.26
C VAL A 81 15.11 -10.40 16.81
N GLU A 82 16.06 -10.36 15.87
CA GLU A 82 15.80 -10.23 14.44
C GLU A 82 14.98 -11.40 13.89
N ALA A 83 15.34 -12.64 14.25
CA ALA A 83 14.61 -13.83 13.83
C ALA A 83 13.16 -13.84 14.36
N ARG A 84 12.97 -13.48 15.65
CA ARG A 84 11.63 -13.35 16.25
C ARG A 84 10.83 -12.24 15.59
N SER A 85 11.47 -11.11 15.28
CA SER A 85 10.86 -9.99 14.60
C SER A 85 10.37 -10.40 13.21
N LYS A 86 11.26 -11.00 12.40
CA LYS A 86 10.94 -11.50 11.07
C LYS A 86 9.81 -12.51 11.08
N SER A 87 9.84 -13.47 12.01
CA SER A 87 8.76 -14.46 12.17
C SER A 87 7.41 -13.80 12.48
N ARG A 88 7.37 -12.77 13.33
CA ARG A 88 6.13 -12.02 13.60
C ARG A 88 5.63 -11.27 12.36
N TYR A 89 6.53 -10.63 11.62
CA TYR A 89 6.17 -9.94 10.38
C TYR A 89 5.61 -10.91 9.33
N ASP A 90 6.24 -12.06 9.13
CA ASP A 90 5.80 -13.07 8.17
C ASP A 90 4.41 -13.62 8.52
N LYS A 91 4.15 -13.87 9.82
CA LYS A 91 2.83 -14.29 10.32
C LYS A 91 1.77 -13.21 10.08
N LEU A 92 2.05 -11.97 10.47
CA LEU A 92 1.10 -10.86 10.29
C LEU A 92 0.82 -10.62 8.80
N ARG A 93 1.84 -10.73 7.96
CA ARG A 93 1.71 -10.63 6.50
C ARG A 93 0.80 -11.72 5.95
N ALA A 94 0.98 -12.97 6.39
CA ALA A 94 0.12 -14.07 5.98
C ALA A 94 -1.35 -13.84 6.41
N GLU A 95 -1.57 -13.39 7.65
CA GLU A 95 -2.92 -13.08 8.16
C GLU A 95 -3.59 -11.95 7.38
N VAL A 96 -2.86 -10.88 7.05
CA VAL A 96 -3.38 -9.78 6.23
C VAL A 96 -3.74 -10.26 4.84
N LEU A 97 -2.90 -11.08 4.21
CA LEU A 97 -3.17 -11.64 2.89
C LEU A 97 -4.42 -12.52 2.91
N GLU A 98 -4.54 -13.43 3.88
CA GLU A 98 -5.72 -14.29 4.03
C GLU A 98 -7.00 -13.48 4.25
N LYS A 99 -6.98 -12.50 5.16
CA LYS A 99 -8.13 -11.62 5.42
C LYS A 99 -8.49 -10.80 4.19
N SER A 100 -7.51 -10.28 3.45
CA SER A 100 -7.75 -9.54 2.21
C SER A 100 -8.38 -10.42 1.13
N ALA A 101 -7.91 -11.67 0.97
CA ALA A 101 -8.49 -12.61 0.02
C ALA A 101 -9.93 -12.99 0.40
N SER A 102 -10.21 -13.19 1.68
CA SER A 102 -11.58 -13.43 2.17
C SER A 102 -12.50 -12.24 1.90
N MET A 103 -12.03 -11.03 2.18
CA MET A 103 -12.79 -9.79 1.94
C MET A 103 -13.09 -9.58 0.45
N VAL A 104 -12.11 -9.84 -0.44
CA VAL A 104 -12.32 -9.77 -1.89
C VAL A 104 -13.35 -10.81 -2.33
N ALA A 105 -13.22 -12.07 -1.88
CA ALA A 105 -14.17 -13.11 -2.23
C ALA A 105 -15.60 -12.82 -1.74
N GLU A 106 -15.77 -12.18 -0.58
CA GLU A 106 -17.07 -11.73 -0.08
C GLU A 106 -17.62 -10.56 -0.90
N SER A 107 -16.77 -9.60 -1.27
CA SER A 107 -17.15 -8.50 -2.16
C SER A 107 -17.60 -9.00 -3.53
N GLU A 108 -16.91 -9.99 -4.10
CA GLU A 108 -17.27 -10.59 -5.39
C GLU A 108 -18.61 -11.32 -5.32
N ARG A 109 -18.88 -12.03 -4.22
CA ARG A 109 -20.19 -12.70 -4.01
C ARG A 109 -21.32 -11.68 -3.92
N THR A 110 -21.17 -10.66 -3.09
CA THR A 110 -22.20 -9.62 -2.94
C THR A 110 -22.41 -8.83 -4.24
N GLN A 111 -21.36 -8.61 -5.02
CA GLN A 111 -21.47 -8.02 -6.35
C GLN A 111 -22.22 -8.92 -7.34
N ALA A 112 -21.94 -10.23 -7.34
CA ALA A 112 -22.64 -11.19 -8.19
C ALA A 112 -24.13 -11.27 -7.82
N GLU A 113 -24.46 -11.35 -6.52
CA GLU A 113 -25.85 -11.33 -6.04
C GLU A 113 -26.59 -10.05 -6.46
N PHE A 114 -25.92 -8.89 -6.37
CA PHE A 114 -26.50 -7.63 -6.84
C PHE A 114 -26.75 -7.64 -8.36
N GLN A 115 -25.80 -8.17 -9.14
CA GLN A 115 -25.95 -8.30 -10.59
C GLN A 115 -27.09 -9.24 -10.98
N ASP A 116 -27.20 -10.39 -10.30
CA ASP A 116 -28.27 -11.35 -10.53
C ASP A 116 -29.63 -10.76 -10.18
N ASN A 117 -29.74 -10.03 -9.06
CA ASN A 117 -30.99 -9.36 -8.68
C ASN A 117 -31.39 -8.28 -9.70
N MET A 118 -30.44 -7.45 -10.14
CA MET A 118 -30.68 -6.45 -11.20
C MET A 118 -31.09 -7.11 -12.52
N SER A 119 -30.47 -8.24 -12.88
CA SER A 119 -30.84 -9.02 -14.07
C SER A 119 -32.26 -9.58 -13.94
N ALA A 120 -32.62 -10.15 -12.79
CA ALA A 120 -33.95 -10.70 -12.54
C ALA A 120 -35.04 -9.60 -12.57
N GLU A 121 -34.78 -8.44 -11.98
CA GLU A 121 -35.72 -7.31 -12.01
C GLU A 121 -35.92 -6.77 -13.44
N THR A 122 -34.84 -6.63 -14.21
CA THR A 122 -34.93 -6.19 -15.61
C THR A 122 -35.65 -7.21 -16.49
N GLU A 123 -35.44 -8.50 -16.27
CA GLU A 123 -36.17 -9.57 -16.97
C GLU A 123 -37.65 -9.59 -16.60
N ALA A 124 -37.99 -9.44 -15.31
CA ALA A 124 -39.37 -9.36 -14.85
C ALA A 124 -40.10 -8.15 -15.44
N PHE A 125 -39.45 -6.99 -15.48
CA PHE A 125 -40.00 -5.79 -16.12
C PHE A 125 -40.24 -6.00 -17.62
N ARG A 126 -39.25 -6.58 -18.32
CA ARG A 126 -39.37 -6.93 -19.73
C ARG A 126 -40.52 -7.91 -19.99
N ALA A 127 -40.64 -8.96 -19.16
CA ALA A 127 -41.73 -9.93 -19.26
C ALA A 127 -43.09 -9.27 -19.07
N GLY A 128 -43.23 -8.35 -18.11
CA GLY A 128 -44.44 -7.57 -17.90
C GLY A 128 -44.82 -6.70 -19.10
N LEU A 129 -43.84 -6.05 -19.75
CA LEU A 129 -44.08 -5.31 -20.99
C LEU A 129 -44.55 -6.22 -22.12
N VAL A 130 -43.90 -7.37 -22.33
CA VAL A 130 -44.27 -8.35 -23.36
C VAL A 130 -45.69 -8.85 -23.12
N GLN A 131 -46.05 -9.17 -21.88
CA GLN A 131 -47.40 -9.60 -21.52
C GLN A 131 -48.43 -8.52 -21.85
N LYS A 132 -48.19 -7.27 -21.45
CA LYS A 132 -49.11 -6.17 -21.67
C LYS A 132 -49.31 -5.85 -23.16
N VAL A 133 -48.25 -5.93 -23.96
CA VAL A 133 -48.33 -5.83 -25.42
C VAL A 133 -49.13 -7.00 -26.00
N SER A 134 -48.90 -8.23 -25.53
CA SER A 134 -49.65 -9.40 -25.97
C SER A 134 -51.14 -9.26 -25.69
N GLU A 135 -51.53 -8.85 -24.48
CA GLU A 135 -52.92 -8.60 -24.09
C GLU A 135 -53.57 -7.53 -24.97
N MET A 136 -52.86 -6.44 -25.25
CA MET A 136 -53.34 -5.39 -26.16
C MET A 136 -53.57 -5.93 -27.59
N VAL A 137 -52.65 -6.75 -28.09
CA VAL A 137 -52.77 -7.36 -29.43
C VAL A 137 -53.92 -8.37 -29.49
N THR A 138 -54.14 -9.17 -28.44
CA THR A 138 -55.27 -10.12 -28.40
C THR A 138 -56.60 -9.39 -28.36
N THR A 139 -56.74 -8.37 -27.52
CA THR A 139 -57.96 -7.56 -27.44
C THR A 139 -58.25 -6.89 -28.78
N TRP A 140 -57.25 -6.26 -29.40
CA TRP A 140 -57.41 -5.63 -30.70
C TRP A 140 -57.80 -6.64 -31.80
N ARG A 141 -57.25 -7.86 -31.76
CA ARG A 141 -57.62 -8.95 -32.69
C ARG A 141 -59.08 -9.35 -32.53
N GLU A 142 -59.56 -9.50 -31.30
CA GLU A 142 -60.96 -9.87 -30.99
C GLU A 142 -61.94 -8.76 -31.39
N GLU A 143 -61.61 -7.49 -31.11
CA GLU A 143 -62.37 -6.34 -31.59
C GLU A 143 -62.43 -6.29 -33.12
N MET A 144 -61.30 -6.55 -33.80
CA MET A 144 -61.26 -6.57 -35.26
C MET A 144 -62.11 -7.72 -35.83
N ALA A 145 -62.07 -8.91 -35.22
CA ALA A 145 -62.86 -10.06 -35.63
C ALA A 145 -64.37 -9.84 -35.43
N THR A 146 -64.78 -9.25 -34.29
CA THR A 146 -66.18 -8.91 -34.02
C THR A 146 -66.70 -7.86 -34.99
N ASN A 147 -65.90 -6.83 -35.30
CA ASN A 147 -66.24 -5.82 -36.32
C ASN A 147 -66.41 -6.43 -37.73
N LEU A 148 -65.52 -7.33 -38.14
CA LEU A 148 -65.63 -8.04 -39.42
C LEU A 148 -66.87 -8.95 -39.48
N MET A 149 -67.21 -9.64 -38.39
CA MET A 149 -68.42 -10.47 -38.31
C MET A 149 -69.70 -9.63 -38.40
N ARG A 150 -69.73 -8.48 -37.72
CA ARG A 150 -70.83 -7.50 -37.83
C ARG A 150 -70.95 -6.98 -39.27
N MET A 151 -69.83 -6.64 -39.90
CA MET A 151 -69.78 -6.22 -41.31
C MET A 151 -70.38 -7.27 -42.23
N LYS A 152 -69.95 -8.53 -42.13
CA LYS A 152 -70.46 -9.63 -42.95
C LYS A 152 -71.97 -9.82 -42.80
N ALA A 153 -72.48 -9.77 -41.56
CA ALA A 153 -73.91 -9.92 -41.30
C ALA A 153 -74.73 -8.78 -41.91
N GLN A 154 -74.27 -7.54 -41.76
CA GLN A 154 -74.96 -6.37 -42.31
C GLN A 154 -74.89 -6.31 -43.84
N MET A 155 -73.75 -6.67 -44.44
CA MET A 155 -73.64 -6.78 -45.91
C MET A 155 -74.59 -7.84 -46.47
N LYS A 156 -74.73 -8.99 -45.79
CA LYS A 156 -75.70 -10.01 -46.17
C LYS A 156 -77.13 -9.46 -46.15
N LYS A 157 -77.50 -8.72 -45.09
CA LYS A 157 -78.82 -8.09 -44.98
C LYS A 157 -79.08 -7.08 -46.10
N MET A 158 -78.11 -6.21 -46.40
CA MET A 158 -78.23 -5.21 -47.48
C MET A 158 -78.34 -5.86 -48.87
N ALA A 159 -77.67 -6.99 -49.11
CA ALA A 159 -77.79 -7.76 -50.35
C ALA A 159 -79.15 -8.47 -50.51
N GLU A 160 -79.84 -8.76 -49.41
CA GLU A 160 -81.18 -9.38 -49.41
C GLU A 160 -82.31 -8.33 -49.58
N GLU A 161 -82.07 -7.06 -49.24
CA GLU A 161 -83.06 -5.96 -49.27
C GLU A 161 -83.01 -5.07 -50.55
N ASP A 162 -82.05 -5.29 -51.46
CA ASP A 162 -81.91 -4.68 -52.80
C ASP A 162 -82.02 -3.14 -52.88
N ASN A 163 -81.62 -2.42 -51.81
CA ASN A 163 -81.76 -0.95 -51.68
C ASN A 163 -80.47 -0.23 -51.22
N ALA A 164 -79.29 -0.83 -51.37
CA ALA A 164 -78.04 -0.21 -50.90
C ALA A 164 -77.36 0.63 -51.99
N THR A 165 -77.09 1.91 -51.72
CA THR A 165 -76.30 2.77 -52.62
C THR A 165 -74.80 2.72 -52.30
N ALA A 166 -73.94 3.04 -53.26
CA ALA A 166 -72.48 3.02 -53.08
C ALA A 166 -72.00 3.94 -51.93
N THR A 167 -72.73 5.03 -51.68
CA THR A 167 -72.44 5.98 -50.60
C THR A 167 -72.69 5.37 -49.22
N ASP A 168 -73.77 4.59 -49.07
CA ASP A 168 -74.14 3.94 -47.80
C ASP A 168 -73.10 2.87 -47.40
N VAL A 169 -72.48 2.21 -48.39
CA VAL A 169 -71.41 1.21 -48.17
C VAL A 169 -70.11 1.88 -47.71
N ILE A 170 -69.78 3.06 -48.23
CA ILE A 170 -68.56 3.82 -47.88
C ILE A 170 -68.66 4.38 -46.46
N GLU A 171 -69.75 5.07 -46.11
CA GLU A 171 -69.95 5.60 -44.75
C GLU A 171 -69.91 4.49 -43.71
N PHE A 172 -70.48 3.33 -44.06
CA PHE A 172 -70.45 2.15 -43.21
C PHE A 172 -69.05 1.59 -42.98
N MET A 173 -68.20 1.53 -44.01
CA MET A 173 -66.81 1.10 -43.87
C MET A 173 -66.02 2.02 -42.93
N GLU A 174 -66.20 3.34 -43.04
CA GLU A 174 -65.52 4.34 -42.21
C GLU A 174 -65.98 4.30 -40.73
N ARG A 175 -67.29 4.16 -40.48
CA ARG A 175 -67.84 4.03 -39.12
C ARG A 175 -67.44 2.74 -38.42
N SER A 176 -67.26 1.67 -39.18
CA SER A 176 -66.98 0.34 -38.63
C SER A 176 -65.49 0.12 -38.36
N PHE A 177 -64.63 0.85 -39.08
CA PHE A 177 -63.18 0.84 -38.87
C PHE A 177 -62.64 2.27 -38.79
N PRO A 178 -62.92 3.00 -37.69
CA PRO A 178 -62.34 4.32 -37.49
C PRO A 178 -60.80 4.29 -37.50
N GLN A 179 -60.21 3.12 -37.23
CA GLN A 179 -58.77 2.87 -37.23
C GLN A 179 -58.13 2.79 -38.64
N LEU A 180 -58.94 2.60 -39.71
CA LEU A 180 -58.51 2.58 -41.11
C LEU A 180 -58.61 3.96 -41.78
N SER A 181 -59.22 4.93 -41.11
CA SER A 181 -59.09 6.34 -41.49
C SER A 181 -57.60 6.73 -41.43
N PRO A 182 -57.12 7.67 -42.27
CA PRO A 182 -55.69 7.87 -42.50
C PRO A 182 -54.94 8.02 -41.19
N ILE A 183 -54.02 7.08 -40.93
CA ILE A 183 -53.21 6.99 -39.72
C ILE A 183 -52.32 8.24 -39.64
N SER A 184 -52.85 9.34 -39.11
CA SER A 184 -52.12 10.59 -38.92
C SER A 184 -51.36 10.63 -37.58
N SER A 185 -51.44 9.57 -36.77
CA SER A 185 -51.01 9.57 -35.37
C SER A 185 -49.91 8.56 -35.02
N LEU A 186 -49.32 7.85 -35.98
CA LEU A 186 -48.11 7.02 -35.74
C LEU A 186 -46.78 7.81 -35.81
N SER A 187 -46.80 9.13 -35.81
CA SER A 187 -45.58 9.95 -35.72
C SER A 187 -44.94 10.00 -34.31
N ALA A 188 -45.53 9.33 -33.31
CA ALA A 188 -45.03 9.36 -31.93
C ALA A 188 -43.92 8.34 -31.62
N PHE A 189 -43.61 7.41 -32.54
CA PHE A 189 -42.45 6.52 -32.44
C PHE A 189 -41.41 6.90 -33.50
N ALA A 190 -40.87 8.11 -33.41
CA ALA A 190 -39.57 8.37 -33.98
C ALA A 190 -38.55 7.50 -33.21
N PRO A 191 -37.64 6.76 -33.88
CA PRO A 191 -36.51 6.17 -33.18
C PRO A 191 -35.77 7.30 -32.47
N ALA A 192 -35.47 7.11 -31.19
CA ALA A 192 -34.66 8.05 -30.44
C ALA A 192 -33.39 8.37 -31.26
N PRO A 193 -33.00 9.65 -31.40
CA PRO A 193 -31.78 9.99 -32.12
C PRO A 193 -30.61 9.20 -31.50
N ALA A 194 -29.76 8.64 -32.35
CA ALA A 194 -28.56 7.94 -31.92
C ALA A 194 -27.80 8.82 -30.91
N PRO A 195 -27.28 8.26 -29.81
CA PRO A 195 -26.48 9.04 -28.86
C PRO A 195 -25.33 9.68 -29.64
N ALA A 196 -25.17 10.99 -29.48
CA ALA A 196 -24.09 11.74 -30.09
C ALA A 196 -22.74 11.08 -29.76
N PRO A 197 -21.77 11.09 -30.68
CA PRO A 197 -20.42 10.65 -30.35
C PRO A 197 -19.95 11.48 -29.17
N VAL A 198 -19.66 10.80 -28.06
CA VAL A 198 -19.04 11.43 -26.90
C VAL A 198 -17.70 11.98 -27.35
N ASP A 199 -17.59 13.31 -27.39
CA ASP A 199 -16.32 14.00 -27.54
C ASP A 199 -15.38 13.49 -26.44
N SER A 200 -14.38 12.73 -26.87
CA SER A 200 -13.27 12.33 -26.02
C SER A 200 -12.36 13.53 -25.83
N ASP A 201 -12.75 14.48 -24.98
CA ASP A 201 -11.76 15.32 -24.33
C ASP A 201 -12.27 15.91 -23.00
N ASN A 202 -11.43 15.76 -21.98
CA ASN A 202 -11.52 16.29 -20.62
C ASN A 202 -12.66 15.76 -19.70
N THR A 203 -12.32 14.81 -18.83
CA THR A 203 -11.98 15.15 -17.43
C THR A 203 -11.26 13.98 -16.77
N ARG A 204 -9.95 14.18 -16.63
CA ARG A 204 -8.99 13.37 -15.90
C ARG A 204 -9.25 13.51 -14.40
N HIS A 205 -10.08 12.66 -13.78
CA HIS A 205 -10.12 12.51 -12.31
C HIS A 205 -10.29 11.03 -11.92
N GLY A 206 -9.13 10.40 -11.71
CA GLY A 206 -8.84 9.52 -10.58
C GLY A 206 -9.72 8.29 -10.34
N CYS A 207 -9.44 7.20 -11.05
CA CYS A 207 -9.57 5.85 -10.47
C CYS A 207 -8.16 5.27 -10.35
N ASN A 208 -7.68 5.15 -9.11
CA ASN A 208 -6.44 4.46 -8.79
C ASN A 208 -6.65 2.96 -9.04
N HIS A 209 -5.92 2.41 -10.01
CA HIS A 209 -5.69 0.99 -10.18
C HIS A 209 -4.63 0.55 -9.15
N PRO A 210 -4.76 -0.60 -8.47
CA PRO A 210 -3.68 -1.14 -7.67
C PRO A 210 -2.87 -2.07 -8.56
N ASP A 211 -1.82 -1.55 -9.20
CA ASP A 211 -0.71 -2.38 -9.65
C ASP A 211 0.56 -1.52 -9.68
N GLU A 212 1.65 -2.12 -9.19
CA GLU A 212 3.04 -1.64 -9.24
C GLU A 212 3.39 -0.44 -8.32
N LEU A 213 3.68 -0.73 -7.04
CA LEU A 213 4.51 0.15 -6.21
C LEU A 213 6.00 -0.08 -6.54
N PRO A 214 6.74 0.90 -7.08
CA PRO A 214 8.19 0.86 -6.98
C PRO A 214 8.58 1.32 -5.58
N LEU A 215 8.81 0.37 -4.67
CA LEU A 215 9.53 0.64 -3.43
C LEU A 215 10.97 1.07 -3.76
N SER A 216 11.21 2.37 -3.84
CA SER A 216 12.55 2.96 -3.81
C SER A 216 12.70 3.78 -2.53
N LEU A 217 12.77 3.09 -1.38
CA LEU A 217 13.39 3.65 -0.17
C LEU A 217 14.85 3.19 -0.16
N THR A 218 15.69 3.93 -0.87
CA THR A 218 17.14 3.77 -0.77
C THR A 218 17.59 4.42 0.55
N LEU A 219 17.73 3.62 1.60
CA LEU A 219 18.53 4.00 2.76
C LEU A 219 20.02 3.91 2.38
N PRO A 220 20.85 4.91 2.75
CA PRO A 220 22.27 4.91 2.39
C PRO A 220 23.04 3.88 3.24
N GLY A 221 23.56 2.84 2.59
CA GLY A 221 24.55 1.94 3.16
C GLY A 221 25.97 2.53 3.07
N PRO A 222 26.88 2.22 4.01
CA PRO A 222 28.23 2.78 4.05
C PRO A 222 29.14 2.04 3.07
N GLY A 223 29.77 2.76 2.14
CA GLY A 223 30.61 2.12 1.13
C GLY A 223 31.38 3.09 0.24
N GLY A 224 32.25 3.90 0.84
CA GLY A 224 33.22 4.71 0.10
C GLY A 224 34.40 3.87 -0.37
N ALA A 225 34.31 3.26 -1.55
CA ALA A 225 35.47 2.73 -2.27
C ALA A 225 36.05 3.82 -3.19
N VAL A 226 37.16 4.44 -2.75
CA VAL A 226 37.92 5.43 -3.52
C VAL A 226 38.62 4.71 -4.69
N LYS A 227 38.15 4.97 -5.91
CA LYS A 227 38.84 4.59 -7.15
C LYS A 227 39.87 5.68 -7.49
N ARG A 228 41.15 5.32 -7.41
CA ARG A 228 42.28 6.15 -7.87
C ARG A 228 42.12 6.45 -9.37
N ARG A 229 42.07 7.73 -9.73
CA ARG A 229 42.28 8.17 -11.12
C ARG A 229 43.78 8.29 -11.36
N ARG A 230 44.25 7.61 -12.40
CA ARG A 230 45.51 7.92 -13.08
C ARG A 230 45.34 9.24 -13.82
N GLY A 231 46.34 10.10 -13.67
CA GLY A 231 46.62 11.33 -14.38
C GLY A 231 48.04 11.72 -14.01
#